data_AF-A0A353NQG3-F1
#
_entry.id   AF-A0A353NQG3-F1
#
_cell.length_a   1.000
_cell.length_b   1.000
_cell.length_c   1.000
_cell.angle_alpha   90.00
_cell.angle_beta   90.00
_cell.angle_gamma   90.00
#
_symmetry.space_group_name_H-M   'P 1'
#
loop_
_entity.id
_entity.type
_entity.pdbx_description
1 polymer ?
#
loop_
_entity_poly.entity_id
_entity_poly.type
_entity_poly.pdbx_seq_one_letter_code
_entity_poly.pdbx_strand_id
1 'polypeptide(L)' 'QGTSIITETIFENRYLHVGELRRMGAQVRVEGKTAVITGVPQLTG' A
#
# COMPACT_ATOMS: atom_id res chain seq x y z
N GLN A 1 7.21 9.10 10.00
CA GLN A 1 5.84 8.94 9.47
C GLN A 1 5.84 9.48 8.06
N GLY A 2 5.46 8.67 7.08
CA GLY A 2 5.51 9.04 5.68
C GLY A 2 4.34 8.43 4.92
N THR A 3 3.86 9.15 3.92
CA THR A 3 2.88 8.63 2.96
C THR A 3 3.63 8.26 1.70
N SER A 4 3.54 6.99 1.30
CA SER A 4 4.09 6.48 0.05
C SER A 4 2.96 6.32 -0.96
N ILE A 5 3.20 6.71 -2.21
CA ILE A 5 2.23 6.57 -3.29
C ILE A 5 2.85 5.65 -4.35
N ILE A 6 2.14 4.61 -4.73
CA ILE A 6 2.52 3.68 -5.79
C ILE A 6 1.48 3.80 -6.89
N THR A 7 1.91 4.17 -8.09
CA THR A 7 1.04 4.22 -9.27
C THR A 7 1.50 3.15 -10.25
N GLU A 8 0.67 2.14 -10.50
CA GLU A 8 1.01 1.00 -11.36
C GLU A 8 0.29 1.16 -12.70
N THR A 9 1.03 1.33 -13.79
CA THR A 9 0.44 1.68 -15.11
C THR A 9 0.33 0.50 -16.07
N ILE A 10 0.84 -0.69 -15.72
CA ILE A 10 1.03 -1.80 -16.66
C ILE A 10 0.22 -3.06 -16.30
N PHE A 11 0.02 -3.37 -15.01
CA PHE A 11 -0.73 -4.56 -14.59
C PHE A 11 -1.68 -4.23 -13.44
N GLU A 12 -2.99 -4.37 -13.66
CA GLU A 12 -4.03 -4.05 -12.66
C GLU A 12 -4.00 -4.95 -11.41
N ASN A 13 -3.25 -6.06 -11.43
CA ASN A 13 -3.36 -7.14 -10.44
C ASN A 13 -2.08 -7.40 -9.62
N ARG A 14 -1.27 -6.37 -9.33
CA ARG A 14 -0.02 -6.48 -8.55
C ARG A 14 -0.11 -6.07 -7.08
N TYR A 15 -1.30 -5.73 -6.59
CA TYR A 15 -1.50 -5.30 -5.20
C TYR A 15 -1.43 -6.43 -4.16
N LEU A 16 -0.90 -7.62 -4.49
CA LEU A 16 -0.69 -8.70 -3.51
C LEU A 16 0.17 -8.23 -2.32
N HIS A 17 1.20 -7.41 -2.58
CA HIS A 17 2.07 -6.86 -1.54
C HIS A 17 1.36 -5.84 -0.63
N VAL A 18 0.30 -5.18 -1.12
CA VAL A 18 -0.53 -4.25 -0.34
C VAL A 18 -1.29 -4.99 0.76
N GLY A 19 -1.71 -6.23 0.50
CA GLY A 19 -2.35 -7.09 1.50
C GLY A 19 -1.45 -7.31 2.72
N GLU A 20 -0.17 -7.62 2.49
CA GLU A 20 0.82 -7.78 3.57
C GLU A 20 1.04 -6.48 4.34
N LEU A 21 1.19 -5.36 3.63
CA LEU A 21 1.36 -4.06 4.28
C LEU A 21 0.16 -3.72 5.18
N ARG A 22 -1.07 -4.02 4.74
CA ARG A 22 -2.27 -3.89 5.56
C ARG A 22 -2.23 -4.80 6.80
N ARG A 23 -1.80 -6.05 6.65
CA ARG A 23 -1.65 -6.98 7.79
C ARG A 23 -0.65 -6.47 8.82
N MET A 24 0.42 -5.81 8.37
CA MET A 24 1.42 -5.23 9.24
C MET A 24 1.01 -3.88 9.86
N GLY A 25 -0.22 -3.42 9.61
CA GLY A 25 -0.78 -2.21 10.19
C GLY A 25 -0.71 -0.96 9.30
N ALA A 26 -0.15 -1.05 8.08
CA ALA A 26 -0.16 0.09 7.16
C ALA A 26 -1.58 0.40 6.69
N GLN A 27 -1.91 1.69 6.62
CA GLN A 27 -3.20 2.11 6.09
C GLN A 27 -3.06 2.27 4.58
N VAL A 28 -3.75 1.43 3.80
CA VAL A 28 -3.64 1.47 2.33
C VAL A 28 -4.98 1.80 1.70
N ARG A 29 -5.03 2.84 0.88
CA ARG A 29 -6.15 3.19 0.00
C ARG A 29 -5.76 2.90 -1.44
N VAL A 30 -6.65 2.28 -2.22
CA VAL A 30 -6.43 2.01 -3.64
C VAL A 30 -7.50 2.75 -4.42
N GLU A 31 -7.08 3.63 -5.32
CA GLU A 31 -7.91 4.41 -6.22
C GLU A 31 -7.49 4.11 -7.66
N GLY A 32 -8.26 3.22 -8.31
CA GLY A 32 -7.96 2.73 -9.65
C GLY A 32 -6.60 2.07 -9.72
N LYS A 33 -5.66 2.75 -10.39
CA LYS A 33 -4.27 2.30 -10.60
C LYS A 33 -3.26 2.85 -9.59
N THR A 34 -3.73 3.60 -8.60
CA THR A 34 -2.89 4.26 -7.60
C THR A 34 -3.19 3.70 -6.22
N ALA A 35 -2.17 3.23 -5.51
CA ALA A 35 -2.23 2.86 -4.10
C ALA A 35 -1.52 3.91 -3.25
N VAL A 36 -2.24 4.48 -2.29
CA VAL A 36 -1.72 5.40 -1.28
C VAL A 36 -1.53 4.61 0.02
N ILE A 37 -0.29 4.53 0.47
CA ILE A 37 0.13 3.79 1.65
C ILE A 37 0.58 4.80 2.70
N THR A 38 -0.19 4.91 3.79
CA THR A 38 0.21 5.67 4.96
C THR A 38 0.91 4.72 5.93
N GLY A 39 2.22 4.93 6.10
CA GLY A 39 3.02 4.14 7.03
C GLY A 39 2.64 4.44 8.48
N VAL A 40 2.52 3.39 9.29
CA VAL A 40 2.45 3.48 10.75
C VAL A 40 3.86 3.59 11.35
N PRO A 41 4.02 4.06 12.61
CA PRO A 41 5.33 4.23 13.24
C PRO A 41 6.22 2.98 13.20
N GLN A 42 5.61 1.79 13.30
CA GLN A 42 6.24 0.51 13.06
C GLN A 42 5.26 -0.43 12.39
N LEU A 43 5.74 -1.14 11.36
CA LEU A 43 5.05 -2.30 10.81
C LEU A 43 5.33 -3.49 11.72
N THR A 44 4.29 -4.25 12.07
CA THR A 44 4.42 -5.46 12.89
C THR A 44 4.29 -6.69 11.98
N GLY A 45 5.29 -7.55 11.97
CA GLY A 45 5.34 -8.75 11.12
C GLY A 45 6.29 -9.77 11.72
#